data_AF-A0A6N7X5P7-F1
#
_entry.id   AF-A0A6N7X5P7-F1
#
_cell.length_a   1.000
_cell.length_b   1.000
_cell.length_c   1.000
_cell.angle_alpha   90.00
_cell.angle_beta   90.00
_cell.angle_gamma   90.00
#
_symmetry.space_group_name_H-M   'P 1'
#
loop_
_entity.id
_entity.type
_entity.pdbx_description
1 polymer ?
#
loop_
_entity_poly.entity_id
_entity_poly.type
_entity_poly.pdbx_seq_one_letter_code
_entity_poly.pdbx_strand_id
1 'polypeptide(L)'
;MDRTLLEALVFQRDHHIDGNVYKACQCDFAYNSNHIEGSTLTHDQTVQIFDRATFSGTAAVDDIVEARNHFRAFDHVLDTWDEPLSPDYLRAMHRILKSGTAYAANPVMSVGEFKKFSNVIGGAVSDVETASLEDVLHLAGDLIDSREGKSVRQFEGVCKRHGLSGGYLRLCPGPLRGHVHADGERVHVRAARHLPFSRAPRAVMMTRRGVAA
;
A
#
# COMPACT_ATOMS: atom_id res chain seq x y z
N MET A 1 6.33 28.31 19.52
CA MET A 1 5.87 26.91 19.65
C MET A 1 6.29 26.20 18.39
N ASP A 2 7.02 25.09 18.51
CA ASP A 2 7.36 24.27 17.36
C ASP A 2 6.08 23.63 16.83
N ARG A 3 5.81 23.80 15.54
CA ARG A 3 4.66 23.21 14.86
C ARG A 3 5.00 21.78 14.45
N THR A 4 4.12 20.84 14.75
CA THR A 4 4.26 19.45 14.28
C THR A 4 4.08 19.36 12.76
N LEU A 5 4.57 18.29 12.14
CA LEU A 5 4.35 18.07 10.71
C LEU A 5 2.85 17.98 10.38
N LEU A 6 2.05 17.30 11.21
CA LEU A 6 0.60 17.19 11.02
C LEU A 6 -0.07 18.56 10.99
N GLU A 7 0.21 19.40 11.99
CA GLU A 7 -0.32 20.77 12.04
C GLU A 7 0.12 21.61 10.83
N ALA A 8 1.36 21.41 10.33
CA ALA A 8 1.83 22.09 9.13
C ALA A 8 1.08 21.62 7.88
N LEU A 9 0.87 20.32 7.72
CA LEU A 9 0.15 19.74 6.58
C LEU A 9 -1.32 20.20 6.54
N VAL A 10 -2.03 20.09 7.67
CA VAL A 10 -3.43 20.53 7.80
C VAL A 10 -3.56 22.02 7.53
N PHE A 11 -2.73 22.84 8.17
CA PHE A 11 -2.74 24.30 7.95
C PHE A 11 -2.51 24.67 6.49
N GLN A 12 -1.53 24.03 5.84
CA GLN A 12 -1.18 24.28 4.44
C GLN A 12 -2.29 23.88 3.46
N ARG A 13 -2.95 22.74 3.71
CA ARG A 13 -4.13 22.29 2.95
C ARG A 13 -5.26 23.29 3.07
N ASP A 14 -5.67 23.62 4.30
CA ASP A 14 -6.88 24.41 4.58
C ASP A 14 -6.76 25.86 4.10
N HIS A 15 -5.53 26.38 3.98
CA HIS A 15 -5.26 27.73 3.51
C HIS A 15 -4.80 27.78 2.04
N HIS A 16 -4.80 26.65 1.33
CA HIS A 16 -4.39 26.54 -0.08
C HIS A 16 -3.03 27.20 -0.36
N ILE A 17 -2.07 26.99 0.54
CA ILE A 17 -0.72 27.52 0.36
C ILE A 17 -0.08 26.77 -0.82
N ASP A 18 0.65 27.46 -1.70
CA ASP A 18 1.39 26.81 -2.79
C ASP A 18 2.85 26.53 -2.39
N GLY A 19 3.52 25.61 -3.10
CA GLY A 19 4.96 25.34 -2.95
C GLY A 19 5.36 24.80 -1.57
N ASN A 20 4.51 24.00 -0.92
CA ASN A 20 4.68 23.57 0.47
C ASN A 20 4.83 22.05 0.65
N VAL A 21 5.03 21.62 1.89
CA VAL A 21 5.25 20.20 2.22
C VAL A 21 3.98 19.36 2.03
N TYR A 22 2.78 19.92 2.23
CA TYR A 22 1.52 19.22 1.92
C TYR A 22 1.43 18.83 0.45
N LYS A 23 1.69 19.77 -0.45
CA LYS A 23 1.73 19.52 -1.90
C LYS A 23 2.82 18.53 -2.29
N ALA A 24 4.02 18.67 -1.74
CA ALA A 24 5.11 17.74 -1.99
C ALA A 24 4.73 16.31 -1.56
N CYS A 25 4.20 16.14 -0.35
CA CYS A 25 3.71 14.84 0.13
C CYS A 25 2.61 14.26 -0.77
N GLN A 26 1.60 15.06 -1.14
CA GLN A 26 0.52 14.59 -2.01
C GLN A 26 1.04 14.10 -3.36
N CYS A 27 1.85 14.91 -4.05
CA CYS A 27 2.35 14.59 -5.39
C CYS A 27 3.35 13.43 -5.36
N ASP A 28 4.31 13.46 -4.43
CA ASP A 28 5.36 12.43 -4.36
C ASP A 28 4.79 11.09 -3.92
N PHE A 29 3.88 11.06 -2.94
CA PHE A 29 3.31 9.80 -2.47
C PHE A 29 2.37 9.19 -3.50
N ALA A 30 1.50 10.00 -4.12
CA ALA A 30 0.62 9.51 -5.18
C ALA A 30 1.41 9.00 -6.38
N TYR A 31 2.42 9.74 -6.84
CA TYR A 31 3.27 9.30 -7.94
C TYR A 31 3.98 7.98 -7.62
N ASN A 32 4.70 7.90 -6.49
CA ASN A 32 5.47 6.70 -6.17
C ASN A 32 4.57 5.48 -5.91
N SER A 33 3.48 5.64 -5.16
CA SER A 33 2.56 4.52 -4.85
C SER A 33 1.89 4.01 -6.12
N ASN A 34 1.32 4.89 -6.92
CA ASN A 34 0.61 4.48 -8.14
C ASN A 34 1.58 3.91 -9.18
N HIS A 35 2.81 4.42 -9.26
CA HIS A 35 3.81 3.87 -10.18
C HIS A 35 4.26 2.46 -9.79
N ILE A 36 4.36 2.16 -8.48
CA ILE A 36 4.60 0.78 -7.99
C ILE A 36 3.44 -0.14 -8.40
N GLU A 37 2.19 0.35 -8.39
CA GLU A 37 1.00 -0.38 -8.86
C GLU A 37 0.90 -0.49 -10.39
N GLY A 38 1.76 0.22 -11.13
CA GLY A 38 1.89 0.16 -12.59
C GLY A 38 1.26 1.32 -13.35
N SER A 39 0.90 2.41 -12.67
CA SER A 39 0.45 3.65 -13.30
C SER A 39 1.49 4.22 -14.25
N THR A 40 1.01 4.76 -15.37
CA THR A 40 1.85 5.34 -16.44
C THR A 40 2.02 6.84 -16.33
N LEU A 41 1.38 7.49 -15.35
CA LEU A 41 1.52 8.93 -15.13
C LEU A 41 2.96 9.30 -14.79
N THR A 42 3.46 10.35 -15.43
CA THR A 42 4.70 11.01 -15.00
C THR A 42 4.46 11.82 -13.74
N HIS A 43 5.52 12.14 -13.01
CA HIS A 43 5.43 13.01 -11.83
C HIS A 43 4.81 14.38 -12.18
N ASP A 44 5.26 15.00 -13.27
CA ASP A 44 4.70 16.27 -13.75
C ASP A 44 3.20 16.18 -14.06
N GLN A 45 2.73 15.05 -14.60
CA GLN A 45 1.30 14.83 -14.84
C GLN A 45 0.52 14.69 -13.53
N THR A 46 1.07 13.99 -12.53
CA THR A 46 0.48 13.92 -11.19
C THR A 46 0.36 15.30 -10.56
N VAL A 47 1.39 16.15 -10.67
CA VAL A 47 1.37 17.54 -10.20
C VAL A 47 0.31 18.36 -10.92
N GLN A 48 0.18 18.24 -12.24
CA GLN A 48 -0.87 18.94 -13.01
C GLN A 48 -2.28 18.56 -12.56
N ILE A 49 -2.52 17.27 -12.30
CA ILE A 49 -3.80 16.76 -11.82
C ILE A 49 -4.10 17.33 -10.42
N PHE A 50 -3.11 17.35 -9.53
CA PHE A 50 -3.25 17.89 -8.18
C PHE A 50 -3.54 19.40 -8.18
N ASP A 51 -2.69 20.19 -8.84
CA ASP A 51 -2.72 21.65 -8.75
C ASP A 51 -3.90 22.29 -9.49
N ARG A 52 -4.24 21.75 -10.66
CA ARG A 52 -5.10 22.46 -11.62
C ARG A 52 -6.34 21.66 -11.99
N ALA A 53 -6.46 20.42 -11.53
CA ALA A 53 -7.44 19.46 -12.03
C ALA A 53 -7.43 19.35 -13.57
N THR A 54 -6.27 19.57 -14.19
CA THR A 54 -6.06 19.46 -15.63
C THR A 54 -5.07 18.34 -15.94
N PHE A 55 -5.18 17.79 -17.14
CA PHE A 55 -4.25 16.78 -17.64
C PHE A 55 -3.84 17.11 -19.07
N SER A 56 -2.56 16.94 -19.38
CA SER A 56 -2.02 17.03 -20.73
C SER A 56 -1.21 15.78 -21.08
N GLY A 57 -1.38 15.29 -22.31
CA GLY A 57 -0.73 14.08 -22.81
C GLY A 57 -1.67 12.88 -22.87
N THR A 58 -1.10 11.68 -22.75
CA THR A 58 -1.81 10.41 -22.84
C THR A 58 -1.55 9.58 -21.58
N ALA A 59 -2.62 9.06 -20.98
CA ALA A 59 -2.58 8.11 -19.87
C ALA A 59 -3.86 7.28 -19.89
N ALA A 60 -3.87 6.16 -19.15
CA ALA A 60 -5.11 5.45 -18.89
C ALA A 60 -6.05 6.33 -18.04
N VAL A 61 -7.36 6.26 -18.31
CA VAL A 61 -8.36 7.01 -17.51
C VAL A 61 -8.30 6.58 -16.05
N ASP A 62 -8.13 5.27 -15.79
CA ASP A 62 -7.99 4.74 -14.43
C ASP A 62 -6.78 5.34 -13.71
N ASP A 63 -5.64 5.55 -14.37
CA ASP A 63 -4.47 6.16 -13.73
C ASP A 63 -4.79 7.57 -13.20
N ILE A 64 -5.52 8.37 -13.98
CA ILE A 64 -5.94 9.72 -13.59
C ILE A 64 -6.92 9.67 -12.42
N VAL A 65 -7.87 8.74 -12.45
CA VAL A 65 -8.86 8.56 -11.39
C VAL A 65 -8.18 8.07 -10.09
N GLU A 66 -7.27 7.10 -10.17
CA GLU A 66 -6.52 6.58 -9.04
C GLU A 66 -5.61 7.65 -8.41
N ALA A 67 -4.97 8.52 -9.20
CA ALA A 67 -4.23 9.67 -8.66
C ALA A 67 -5.14 10.62 -7.87
N ARG A 68 -6.32 10.97 -8.41
CA ARG A 68 -7.29 11.82 -7.70
C ARG A 68 -7.83 11.17 -6.44
N ASN A 69 -8.05 9.86 -6.47
CA ASN A 69 -8.51 9.10 -5.31
C ASN A 69 -7.43 9.00 -4.24
N HIS A 70 -6.16 8.84 -4.62
CA HIS A 70 -5.04 8.88 -3.68
C HIS A 70 -4.99 10.22 -2.94
N PHE A 71 -5.20 11.35 -3.64
CA PHE A 71 -5.23 12.66 -2.97
C PHE A 71 -6.32 12.75 -1.90
N ARG A 72 -7.53 12.24 -2.21
CA ARG A 72 -8.64 12.17 -1.25
C ARG A 72 -8.35 11.22 -0.09
N ALA A 73 -7.69 10.10 -0.36
CA ALA A 73 -7.31 9.13 0.66
C ALA A 73 -6.27 9.72 1.63
N PHE A 74 -5.33 10.52 1.12
CA PHE A 74 -4.37 11.23 1.95
C PHE A 74 -5.06 12.29 2.83
N ASP A 75 -6.00 13.07 2.27
CA ASP A 75 -6.77 14.04 3.05
C ASP A 75 -7.60 13.36 4.15
N HIS A 76 -8.22 12.22 3.84
CA HIS A 76 -8.93 11.43 4.84
C HIS A 76 -8.02 11.01 6.00
N VAL A 77 -6.81 10.53 5.71
CA VAL A 77 -5.81 10.19 6.75
C VAL A 77 -5.43 11.39 7.60
N LEU A 78 -5.34 12.60 7.03
CA LEU A 78 -5.08 13.82 7.82
C LEU A 78 -6.27 14.16 8.73
N ASP A 79 -7.50 14.02 8.23
CA ASP A 79 -8.72 14.34 8.98
C ASP A 79 -9.00 13.35 10.12
N THR A 80 -8.55 12.11 9.98
CA THR A 80 -8.82 11.01 10.93
C THR A 80 -7.54 10.50 11.61
N TRP A 81 -6.47 11.30 11.64
CA TRP A 81 -5.15 10.85 12.11
C TRP A 81 -5.17 10.26 13.54
N ASP A 82 -5.99 10.85 14.41
CA ASP A 82 -6.12 10.43 15.81
C ASP A 82 -7.17 9.33 16.03
N GLU A 83 -7.88 8.90 14.99
CA GLU A 83 -8.83 7.80 15.08
C GLU A 83 -8.11 6.44 15.12
N PRO A 84 -8.61 5.47 15.91
CA PRO A 84 -8.03 4.13 15.94
C PRO A 84 -8.26 3.42 14.60
N LEU A 85 -7.30 2.59 14.19
CA LEU A 85 -7.52 1.69 13.07
C LEU A 85 -8.66 0.71 13.38
N SER A 86 -9.45 0.41 12.35
CA SER A 86 -10.50 -0.61 12.42
C SER A 86 -10.68 -1.29 11.05
N PRO A 87 -11.32 -2.45 10.97
CA PRO A 87 -11.68 -3.05 9.69
C PRO A 87 -12.54 -2.12 8.83
N ASP A 88 -13.44 -1.34 9.45
CA ASP A 88 -14.25 -0.34 8.76
C ASP A 88 -13.41 0.80 8.18
N TYR A 89 -12.38 1.23 8.91
CA TYR A 89 -11.42 2.21 8.40
C TYR A 89 -10.70 1.69 7.15
N LEU A 90 -10.24 0.44 7.17
CA LEU A 90 -9.58 -0.18 6.01
C LEU A 90 -10.54 -0.31 4.80
N ARG A 91 -11.80 -0.66 5.05
CA ARG A 91 -12.86 -0.69 4.03
C ARG A 91 -13.12 0.70 3.44
N ALA A 92 -13.21 1.72 4.28
CA ALA A 92 -13.40 3.11 3.85
C ALA A 92 -12.23 3.57 2.97
N MET A 93 -10.99 3.32 3.40
CA MET A 93 -9.78 3.62 2.62
C MET A 93 -9.78 2.92 1.26
N HIS A 94 -10.07 1.62 1.22
CA HIS A 94 -10.15 0.87 -0.04
C HIS A 94 -11.25 1.43 -0.97
N ARG A 95 -12.40 1.81 -0.40
CA ARG A 95 -13.50 2.44 -1.14
C ARG A 95 -13.06 3.77 -1.76
N ILE A 96 -12.39 4.65 -1.01
CA ILE A 96 -11.88 5.93 -1.52
C ILE A 96 -10.92 5.68 -2.68
N LEU A 97 -9.93 4.80 -2.48
CA LEU A 97 -8.89 4.52 -3.47
C LEU A 97 -9.44 3.97 -4.80
N LYS A 98 -10.42 3.06 -4.73
CA LYS A 98 -10.91 2.34 -5.92
C LYS A 98 -12.25 2.87 -6.46
N SER A 99 -12.79 3.96 -5.93
CA SER A 99 -14.05 4.55 -6.41
C SER A 99 -13.92 5.11 -7.83
N GLY A 100 -14.83 4.75 -8.73
CA GLY A 100 -14.86 5.28 -10.09
C GLY A 100 -13.79 4.74 -11.05
N THR A 101 -13.02 3.74 -10.64
CA THR A 101 -12.08 3.01 -11.53
C THR A 101 -12.79 1.84 -12.20
N ALA A 102 -12.15 1.18 -13.18
CA ALA A 102 -12.68 -0.04 -13.78
C ALA A 102 -12.89 -1.17 -12.74
N TYR A 103 -12.17 -1.16 -11.61
CA TYR A 103 -12.41 -2.11 -10.52
C TYR A 103 -13.79 -1.96 -9.90
N ALA A 104 -14.31 -0.73 -9.78
CA ALA A 104 -15.64 -0.47 -9.24
C ALA A 104 -16.75 -1.02 -10.14
N ALA A 105 -16.51 -1.12 -11.44
CA ALA A 105 -17.43 -1.71 -12.40
C ALA A 105 -17.30 -3.24 -12.53
N ASN A 106 -16.26 -3.83 -11.92
CA ASN A 106 -15.98 -5.26 -12.05
C ASN A 106 -16.77 -6.08 -10.99
N PRO A 107 -17.68 -6.99 -11.40
CA PRO A 107 -18.53 -7.73 -10.47
C PRO A 107 -17.78 -8.71 -9.55
N VAL A 108 -16.54 -9.09 -9.90
CA VAL A 108 -15.71 -9.96 -9.03
C VAL A 108 -14.89 -9.17 -8.01
N MET A 109 -14.79 -7.86 -8.18
CA MET A 109 -14.10 -6.97 -7.24
C MET A 109 -15.08 -6.44 -6.21
N SER A 110 -14.62 -6.30 -4.98
CA SER A 110 -15.46 -5.83 -3.87
C SER A 110 -14.88 -4.54 -3.33
N VAL A 111 -15.13 -3.44 -4.05
CA VAL A 111 -14.65 -2.11 -3.66
C VAL A 111 -15.23 -1.74 -2.29
N GLY A 112 -14.34 -1.46 -1.35
CA GLY A 112 -14.69 -1.16 0.03
C GLY A 112 -15.07 -2.38 0.88
N GLU A 113 -14.77 -3.59 0.43
CA GLU A 113 -14.94 -4.83 1.21
C GLU A 113 -13.68 -5.69 1.14
N PHE A 114 -13.59 -6.68 2.02
CA PHE A 114 -12.59 -7.74 1.88
C PHE A 114 -12.89 -8.63 0.67
N LYS A 115 -11.87 -9.34 0.21
CA LYS A 115 -11.95 -10.20 -0.97
C LYS A 115 -13.07 -11.25 -0.86
N LYS A 116 -13.76 -11.48 -1.98
CA LYS A 116 -14.77 -12.56 -2.14
C LYS A 116 -14.21 -13.83 -2.77
N PHE A 117 -13.05 -13.72 -3.39
CA PHE A 117 -12.36 -14.82 -4.07
C PHE A 117 -10.92 -14.90 -3.58
N SER A 118 -10.37 -16.11 -3.51
CA SER A 118 -8.95 -16.30 -3.22
C SER A 118 -8.09 -15.58 -4.26
N ASN A 119 -7.00 -14.99 -3.80
CA ASN A 119 -6.01 -14.33 -4.64
C ASN A 119 -4.60 -14.74 -4.21
N VAL A 120 -3.68 -14.67 -5.16
CA VAL A 120 -2.26 -14.94 -4.95
C VAL A 120 -1.46 -13.68 -5.30
N ILE A 121 -0.32 -13.51 -4.64
CA ILE A 121 0.67 -12.51 -5.05
C ILE A 121 1.64 -13.24 -5.98
N GLY A 122 1.61 -12.88 -7.26
CA GLY A 122 2.55 -13.44 -8.25
C GLY A 122 3.98 -13.05 -7.90
N GLY A 123 4.90 -14.02 -7.86
CA GLY A 123 6.31 -13.78 -7.55
C GLY A 123 7.23 -14.16 -8.70
N ALA A 124 8.44 -13.61 -8.73
CA ALA A 124 9.44 -13.98 -9.74
C ALA A 124 9.91 -15.45 -9.61
N VAL A 125 9.82 -16.01 -8.39
CA VAL A 125 10.26 -17.38 -8.06
C VAL A 125 9.07 -18.31 -7.83
N SER A 126 8.10 -17.87 -7.04
CA SER A 126 6.87 -18.60 -6.77
C SER A 126 5.77 -17.65 -6.35
N ASP A 127 4.53 -18.07 -6.57
CA ASP A 127 3.37 -17.37 -6.05
C ASP A 127 3.32 -17.50 -4.52
N VAL A 128 2.83 -16.44 -3.88
CA VAL A 128 2.55 -16.42 -2.44
C VAL A 128 1.05 -16.48 -2.25
N GLU A 129 0.59 -17.57 -1.64
CA GLU A 129 -0.78 -17.69 -1.19
C GLU A 129 -1.06 -16.63 -0.12
N THR A 130 -2.21 -15.97 -0.24
CA THR A 130 -2.64 -14.98 0.74
C THR A 130 -3.67 -15.59 1.69
N ALA A 131 -4.01 -14.87 2.77
CA ALA A 131 -5.03 -15.31 3.75
C ALA A 131 -6.27 -15.91 3.09
N SER A 132 -6.90 -16.94 3.63
CA SER A 132 -8.12 -17.49 3.05
C SER A 132 -9.32 -16.51 3.18
N LEU A 133 -10.46 -16.82 2.57
CA LEU A 133 -11.69 -16.02 2.71
C LEU A 133 -12.25 -16.05 4.13
N GLU A 134 -12.08 -17.18 4.82
CA GLU A 134 -12.51 -17.38 6.21
C GLU A 134 -11.58 -16.67 7.19
N ASP A 135 -10.27 -16.66 6.90
CA ASP A 135 -9.27 -16.10 7.83
C ASP A 135 -9.04 -14.60 7.67
N VAL A 136 -9.36 -14.00 6.51
CA VAL A 136 -8.97 -12.61 6.20
C VAL A 136 -9.45 -11.62 7.25
N LEU A 137 -10.67 -11.78 7.76
CA LEU A 137 -11.23 -10.87 8.74
C LEU A 137 -10.56 -11.02 10.11
N HIS A 138 -10.34 -12.26 10.55
CA HIS A 138 -9.65 -12.57 11.80
C HIS A 138 -8.22 -12.04 11.77
N LEU A 139 -7.45 -12.37 10.72
CA LEU A 139 -6.06 -11.94 10.57
C LEU A 139 -5.92 -10.41 10.44
N ALA A 140 -6.88 -9.74 9.79
CA ALA A 140 -6.91 -8.28 9.74
C ALA A 140 -7.17 -7.67 11.13
N GLY A 141 -8.09 -8.26 11.90
CA GLY A 141 -8.36 -7.88 13.30
C GLY A 141 -7.11 -8.02 14.16
N ASP A 142 -6.46 -9.18 14.16
CA ASP A 142 -5.23 -9.42 14.91
C ASP A 142 -4.13 -8.40 14.56
N LEU A 143 -3.98 -8.07 13.27
CA LEU A 143 -3.00 -7.09 12.80
C LEU A 143 -3.29 -5.70 13.35
N ILE A 144 -4.56 -5.29 13.37
CA ILE A 144 -5.02 -4.00 13.91
C ILE A 144 -4.80 -3.96 15.42
N ASP A 145 -5.25 -4.97 16.16
CA ASP A 145 -5.14 -5.03 17.61
C ASP A 145 -3.66 -5.01 18.05
N SER A 146 -2.79 -5.70 17.32
CA SER A 146 -1.34 -5.68 17.57
C SER A 146 -0.69 -4.30 17.39
N ARG A 147 -1.30 -3.42 16.59
CA ARG A 147 -0.86 -2.04 16.38
C ARG A 147 -1.37 -1.15 17.51
N GLU A 148 -2.66 -1.23 17.79
CA GLU A 148 -3.34 -0.35 18.74
C GLU A 148 -2.97 -0.68 20.19
N GLY A 149 -2.64 -1.93 20.50
CA GLY A 149 -2.16 -2.36 21.82
C GLY A 149 -0.75 -1.89 22.21
N LYS A 150 -0.03 -1.14 21.35
CA LYS A 150 1.33 -0.64 21.63
C LYS A 150 1.31 0.85 21.99
N SER A 151 1.85 1.18 23.17
CA SER A 151 1.97 2.56 23.66
C SER A 151 2.95 3.42 22.84
N VAL A 152 3.92 2.81 22.15
CA VAL A 152 4.89 3.51 21.30
C VAL A 152 4.93 2.88 19.91
N ARG A 153 4.67 3.68 18.87
CA ARG A 153 4.72 3.27 17.46
C ARG A 153 6.11 3.57 16.90
N GLN A 154 6.95 2.55 16.81
CA GLN A 154 8.30 2.66 16.24
C GLN A 154 8.33 2.31 14.75
N PHE A 155 9.29 2.87 14.02
CA PHE A 155 9.52 2.61 12.59
C PHE A 155 9.61 1.11 12.28
N GLU A 156 10.35 0.33 13.06
CA GLU A 156 10.42 -1.12 12.89
C GLU A 156 9.06 -1.81 12.99
N GLY A 157 8.18 -1.30 13.86
CA GLY A 157 6.81 -1.80 13.98
C GLY A 157 6.00 -1.53 12.70
N VAL A 158 6.21 -0.38 12.06
CA VAL A 158 5.60 -0.05 10.76
C VAL A 158 6.11 -1.01 9.69
N CYS A 159 7.43 -1.21 9.60
CA CYS A 159 8.04 -2.13 8.64
C CYS A 159 7.56 -3.58 8.81
N LYS A 160 7.46 -4.07 10.05
CA LYS A 160 6.95 -5.41 10.36
C LYS A 160 5.52 -5.60 9.84
N ARG A 161 4.64 -4.62 10.06
CA ARG A 161 3.24 -4.69 9.61
C ARG A 161 3.10 -4.56 8.09
N HIS A 162 3.97 -3.78 7.44
CA HIS A 162 4.00 -3.68 5.99
C HIS A 162 4.66 -4.90 5.32
N GLY A 163 5.31 -5.79 6.09
CA GLY A 163 6.04 -6.94 5.56
C GLY A 163 7.45 -6.62 5.05
N LEU A 164 8.02 -5.46 5.41
CA LEU A 164 9.35 -4.99 4.95
C LEU A 164 10.52 -5.40 5.84
N SER A 165 10.26 -5.81 7.08
CA SER A 165 11.33 -6.34 7.93
C SER A 165 11.56 -7.82 7.59
N GLY A 166 12.63 -8.10 6.85
CA GLY A 166 13.20 -9.43 6.55
C GLY A 166 12.54 -10.61 7.26
N GLY A 167 11.54 -11.17 6.61
CA GLY A 167 10.72 -12.24 7.16
C GLY A 167 9.45 -12.33 6.34
N TYR A 168 9.54 -13.00 5.18
CA TYR A 168 8.37 -13.59 4.55
C TYR A 168 7.55 -14.24 5.67
N LEU A 169 6.35 -13.71 5.92
CA LEU A 169 5.44 -14.20 6.93
C LEU A 169 5.01 -15.61 6.47
N ARG A 170 5.82 -16.60 6.84
CA ARG A 170 5.61 -18.02 6.58
C ARG A 170 4.53 -18.48 7.55
N LEU A 171 3.28 -18.14 7.25
CA LEU A 171 2.12 -18.68 7.96
C LEU A 171 1.76 -20.06 7.36
N CYS A 172 2.61 -21.05 7.62
CA CYS A 172 2.22 -22.47 7.63
C CYS A 172 2.97 -23.18 8.77
N PRO A 173 2.32 -24.13 9.47
CA PRO A 173 2.79 -24.66 10.74
C PRO A 173 3.79 -25.81 10.55
N GLY A 174 4.77 -25.91 11.46
CA GLY A 174 5.58 -27.12 11.64
C GLY A 174 7.07 -26.84 11.93
N PRO A 175 7.65 -27.40 13.00
CA PRO A 175 9.05 -27.17 13.35
C PRO A 175 9.94 -28.06 12.48
N LEU A 176 10.79 -27.46 11.65
CA LEU A 176 11.96 -28.16 11.11
C LEU A 176 13.13 -27.91 12.05
N ARG A 177 13.44 -28.93 12.87
CA ARG A 177 14.71 -29.05 13.59
C ARG A 177 15.86 -28.96 12.60
N GLY A 178 16.78 -28.04 12.84
CA GLY A 178 18.09 -27.98 12.18
C GLY A 178 19.07 -27.24 13.08
N HIS A 179 20.11 -27.93 13.52
CA HIS A 179 21.18 -27.38 14.36
C HIS A 179 21.99 -26.34 13.57
N VAL A 180 22.28 -25.20 14.20
CA VAL A 180 23.21 -24.18 13.69
C VAL A 180 24.57 -24.44 14.32
N HIS A 181 25.55 -24.80 13.50
CA HIS A 181 26.97 -24.60 13.82
C HIS A 181 27.34 -23.19 13.40
N ALA A 182 27.85 -22.41 14.35
CA ALA A 182 28.39 -21.08 14.11
C ALA A 182 29.89 -21.21 13.83
N ASP A 183 30.32 -20.80 12.65
CA ASP A 183 31.71 -20.41 12.41
C ASP A 183 31.70 -19.00 11.82
N GLY A 184 32.35 -18.09 12.55
CA GLY A 184 32.37 -16.67 12.24
C GLY A 184 33.37 -16.35 11.15
N GLU A 185 32.99 -15.44 10.26
CA GLU A 185 33.93 -14.58 9.55
C GLU A 185 33.22 -13.29 9.06
N ARG A 186 33.99 -12.20 9.06
CA ARG A 186 33.56 -10.80 8.94
C ARG A 186 32.96 -10.49 7.56
N VAL A 187 31.88 -9.70 7.52
CA VAL A 187 31.33 -9.15 6.28
C VAL A 187 31.80 -7.70 6.10
N HIS A 188 32.60 -7.46 5.05
CA HIS A 188 32.87 -6.11 4.54
C HIS A 188 31.70 -5.62 3.68
N VAL A 189 31.17 -4.45 3.98
CA VAL A 189 30.12 -3.80 3.17
C VAL A 189 30.76 -3.06 1.99
N ARG A 190 30.52 -3.52 0.77
CA ARG A 190 30.71 -2.73 -0.46
C ARG A 190 29.36 -2.20 -0.94
N ALA A 191 29.27 -0.89 -1.14
CA ALA A 191 28.10 -0.24 -1.73
C ALA A 191 27.87 -0.74 -3.17
N ALA A 192 26.76 -1.42 -3.40
CA ALA A 192 26.34 -1.84 -4.74
C ALA A 192 25.63 -0.69 -5.45
N ARG A 193 26.07 -0.42 -6.69
CA ARG A 193 25.50 0.54 -7.62
C ARG A 193 24.04 0.16 -7.96
N HIS A 194 23.22 1.17 -8.19
CA HIS A 194 21.82 1.07 -8.62
C HIS A 194 21.61 0.00 -9.70
N LEU A 195 20.74 -0.97 -9.41
CA LEU A 195 20.09 -1.83 -10.40
C LEU A 195 18.67 -1.28 -10.64
N PRO A 196 18.19 -1.24 -11.90
CA PRO A 196 16.83 -0.80 -12.19
C PRO A 196 15.83 -1.77 -11.56
N PHE A 197 14.88 -1.23 -10.78
CA PHE A 197 13.75 -1.99 -10.25
C PHE A 197 13.01 -2.65 -11.42
N SER A 198 13.16 -3.96 -11.57
CA SER A 198 12.34 -4.74 -12.48
C SER A 198 10.89 -4.68 -12.01
N ARG A 199 9.99 -4.31 -12.94
CA ARG A 199 8.53 -4.21 -12.78
C ARG A 199 7.99 -5.19 -11.73
N ALA A 200 7.27 -4.67 -10.74
CA ALA A 200 6.49 -5.51 -9.84
C ALA A 200 5.50 -6.35 -10.68
N PRO A 201 5.39 -7.67 -10.42
CA PRO A 201 4.41 -8.49 -11.11
C PRO A 201 3.00 -8.00 -10.76
N ARG A 202 2.18 -7.76 -11.80
CA ARG A 202 0.75 -7.51 -11.64
C ARG A 202 0.14 -8.64 -10.82
N ALA A 203 -0.73 -8.32 -9.87
CA ALA A 203 -1.62 -9.30 -9.26
C ALA A 203 -2.54 -9.86 -10.36
N VAL A 204 -2.15 -10.99 -10.96
CA VAL A 204 -3.00 -11.72 -11.90
C VAL A 204 -3.93 -12.60 -11.07
N MET A 205 -5.21 -12.26 -11.05
CA MET A 205 -6.25 -13.12 -10.49
C MET A 205 -6.38 -14.36 -11.41
N MET A 206 -5.63 -15.41 -11.13
CA MET A 206 -5.84 -16.71 -11.74
C MET A 206 -6.88 -17.48 -10.93
N THR A 207 -8.13 -17.49 -11.42
CA THR A 207 -9.13 -18.44 -10.92
C THR A 207 -8.70 -19.84 -11.36
N ARG A 208 -8.31 -20.72 -10.42
CA ARG A 208 -8.14 -22.14 -10.72
C ARG A 208 -9.46 -22.66 -11.29
N ARG A 209 -9.50 -22.97 -12.59
CA ARG A 209 -10.58 -23.79 -13.15
C ARG A 209 -10.48 -25.15 -12.49
N GLY A 210 -11.56 -25.57 -11.83
CA GLY A 210 -11.71 -26.92 -11.31
C GLY A 210 -11.47 -27.92 -12.44
N VAL A 211 -10.64 -28.93 -12.16
CA VAL A 211 -10.52 -30.12 -12.99
C VAL A 211 -11.87 -30.83 -12.89
N ALA A 212 -12.60 -30.85 -13.99
CA ALA A 212 -13.80 -31.64 -14.14
C ALA A 212 -13.42 -33.04 -14.66
N ALA A 213 -14.10 -34.03 -14.07
CA ALA A 213 -14.10 -35.49 -14.31
C ALA A 213 -12.88 -36.26 -13.80
#